data_AF-A0A2W6DNA6-F1
#
_entry.id   AF-A0A2W6DNA6-F1
#
_cell.length_a   1.000
_cell.length_b   1.000
_cell.length_c   1.000
_cell.angle_alpha   90.00
_cell.angle_beta   90.00
_cell.angle_gamma   90.00
#
_symmetry.space_group_name_H-M   'P 1'
#
loop_
_entity.id
_entity.type
_entity.pdbx_description
1 polymer ?
#
loop_
_entity_poly.entity_id
_entity_poly.type
_entity_poly.pdbx_seq_one_letter_code
_entity_poly.pdbx_strand_id
1 'polypeptide(L)'
;LDEFGGLLTFPVAKQHYYAGSTYALLGETERAQENSLLAIGMYETGLVELRSYGDEALARVDVTTARLVVGDLDGAREALRPVLDLPPGHRIEQLAVGIGRVRCALAVPRYARAQLARVIIQEVDHYQAESAAHSLLLTR
;
A
#
# COMPACT_ATOMS: atom_id res chain seq x y z
N LEU A 1 -1.80 32.64 -9.87
CA LEU A 1 -2.69 32.60 -8.67
C LEU A 1 -2.04 31.67 -7.64
N ASP A 2 -0.72 31.80 -7.45
CA ASP A 2 0.12 30.62 -7.19
C ASP A 2 0.60 30.50 -5.74
N GLU A 3 -0.07 31.13 -4.79
CA GLU A 3 0.42 31.13 -3.41
C GLU A 3 -0.68 31.24 -2.33
N PHE A 4 -1.84 30.63 -2.57
CA PHE A 4 -2.83 30.44 -1.52
C PHE A 4 -3.13 28.96 -1.36
N GLY A 5 -2.43 28.31 -0.45
CA GLY A 5 -2.80 26.94 -0.13
C GLY A 5 -2.21 26.38 1.14
N GLY A 6 -0.94 26.67 1.46
CA GLY A 6 -0.29 26.19 2.70
C GLY A 6 -0.70 24.76 3.10
N LEU A 7 -1.07 24.59 4.38
CA LEU A 7 -1.52 23.33 5.00
C LEU A 7 -2.83 22.75 4.40
N LEU A 8 -3.60 23.56 3.65
CA LEU A 8 -4.89 23.19 3.07
C LEU A 8 -4.79 22.85 1.57
N THR A 9 -3.58 22.71 1.04
CA THR A 9 -3.38 22.21 -0.32
C THR A 9 -3.73 20.73 -0.42
N PHE A 10 -4.15 20.33 -1.63
CA PHE A 10 -4.31 18.94 -2.00
C PHE A 10 -3.32 18.62 -3.13
N PRO A 11 -2.05 18.29 -2.80
CA PRO A 11 -0.99 18.12 -3.79
C PRO A 11 -1.33 17.06 -4.83
N VAL A 12 -0.74 17.19 -6.03
CA VAL A 12 -1.00 16.27 -7.15
C VAL A 12 -0.70 14.81 -6.78
N ALA A 13 0.35 14.55 -5.99
CA ALA A 13 0.64 13.21 -5.48
C ALA A 13 -0.53 12.62 -4.68
N LYS A 14 -1.15 13.45 -3.83
CA LYS A 14 -2.31 13.06 -3.02
C LYS A 14 -3.55 12.84 -3.89
N GLN A 15 -3.74 13.64 -4.94
CA GLN A 15 -4.81 13.41 -5.93
C GLN A 15 -4.69 12.04 -6.59
N HIS A 16 -3.49 11.69 -7.07
CA HIS A 16 -3.24 10.38 -7.66
C HIS A 16 -3.41 9.23 -6.66
N TYR A 17 -2.96 9.39 -5.42
CA TYR A 17 -3.19 8.38 -4.38
C TYR A 17 -4.70 8.12 -4.19
N TYR A 18 -5.51 9.16 -3.94
CA TYR A 18 -6.94 8.99 -3.75
C TYR A 18 -7.65 8.43 -5.00
N ALA A 19 -7.22 8.83 -6.20
CA ALA A 19 -7.72 8.27 -7.45
C ALA A 19 -7.39 6.77 -7.55
N GLY A 20 -6.14 6.37 -7.26
CA GLY A 20 -5.68 4.99 -7.23
C GLY A 20 -6.50 4.11 -6.30
N SER A 21 -6.66 4.52 -5.04
CA SER A 21 -7.47 3.79 -4.06
C SER A 21 -8.95 3.73 -4.46
N THR A 22 -9.49 4.79 -5.08
CA THR A 22 -10.87 4.80 -5.57
C THR A 22 -11.07 3.78 -6.70
N TYR A 23 -10.19 3.76 -7.69
CA TYR A 23 -10.25 2.77 -8.78
C TYR A 23 -10.04 1.35 -8.27
N ALA A 24 -9.20 1.15 -7.27
CA ALA A 24 -9.02 -0.16 -6.62
C ALA A 24 -10.34 -0.66 -6.01
N LEU A 25 -11.08 0.22 -5.32
CA LEU A 25 -12.39 -0.10 -4.75
C LEU A 25 -13.47 -0.37 -5.82
N LEU A 26 -13.37 0.28 -6.98
CA LEU A 26 -14.25 0.05 -8.13
C LEU A 26 -13.88 -1.19 -8.95
N GLY A 27 -12.75 -1.84 -8.66
CA GLY A 27 -12.24 -2.97 -9.44
C GLY A 27 -11.58 -2.57 -10.77
N GLU A 28 -11.38 -1.28 -11.01
CA GLU A 28 -10.73 -0.73 -12.21
C GLU A 28 -9.20 -0.86 -12.09
N THR A 29 -8.73 -2.10 -12.18
CA THR A 29 -7.37 -2.54 -11.82
C THR A 29 -6.26 -1.75 -12.53
N GLU A 30 -6.40 -1.50 -13.83
CA GLU A 30 -5.39 -0.78 -14.62
C GLU A 30 -5.24 0.68 -14.15
N ARG A 31 -6.36 1.39 -14.00
CA ARG A 31 -6.37 2.79 -13.53
C ARG A 31 -5.91 2.92 -12.09
N ALA A 32 -6.24 1.93 -11.25
CA ALA A 32 -5.77 1.84 -9.88
C ALA A 32 -4.25 1.76 -9.83
N GLN A 33 -3.65 0.86 -10.63
CA GLN A 33 -2.21 0.70 -10.70
C GLN A 33 -1.53 1.95 -11.26
N GLU A 34 -2.03 2.51 -12.36
CA GLU A 34 -1.47 3.70 -13.00
C GLU A 34 -1.39 4.87 -12.01
N ASN A 35 -2.52 5.22 -11.38
CA ASN A 35 -2.57 6.33 -10.44
C ASN A 35 -1.72 6.08 -9.19
N SER A 36 -1.72 4.85 -8.68
CA SER A 36 -0.91 4.51 -7.51
C SER A 36 0.59 4.59 -7.79
N LEU A 37 1.04 4.14 -8.98
CA LEU A 37 2.43 4.28 -9.40
C LEU A 37 2.85 5.74 -9.59
N LEU A 38 1.97 6.58 -10.15
CA LEU A 38 2.22 8.02 -10.25
C LEU A 38 2.36 8.66 -8.86
N ALA A 39 1.49 8.32 -7.92
CA ALA A 39 1.58 8.80 -6.54
C ALA A 39 2.89 8.38 -5.88
N ILE A 40 3.29 7.10 -6.01
CA ILE A 40 4.55 6.57 -5.49
C ILE A 40 5.73 7.36 -6.05
N GLY A 41 5.82 7.50 -7.39
CA GLY A 41 6.92 8.22 -8.01
C GLY A 41 7.02 9.68 -7.55
N MET A 42 5.87 10.36 -7.39
CA MET A 42 5.82 11.73 -6.87
C MET A 42 6.25 11.81 -5.39
N TYR A 43 5.89 10.85 -4.56
CA TYR A 43 6.33 10.83 -3.15
C TYR A 43 7.81 10.46 -3.00
N GLU A 44 8.35 9.56 -3.83
CA GLU A 44 9.77 9.18 -3.81
C GLU A 44 10.70 10.30 -4.28
N THR A 45 10.25 11.10 -5.26
CA THR A 45 11.09 12.09 -5.95
C THR A 45 10.76 13.54 -5.60
N GLY A 46 9.59 13.80 -5.05
CA GLY A 46 9.12 15.15 -4.72
C GLY A 46 9.85 15.79 -3.54
N LEU A 47 9.56 17.07 -3.31
CA LEU A 47 10.05 17.82 -2.14
C LEU A 47 9.61 17.12 -0.85
N VAL A 48 10.51 17.04 0.14
CA VAL A 48 10.29 16.31 1.40
C VAL A 48 9.03 16.78 2.11
N GLU A 49 8.74 18.08 2.06
CA GLU A 49 7.59 18.74 2.68
C GLU A 49 6.25 18.34 2.04
N LEU A 50 6.27 17.81 0.81
CA LEU A 50 5.10 17.35 0.08
C LEU A 50 4.94 15.81 0.13
N ARG A 51 5.87 15.10 0.78
CA ARG A 51 5.83 13.65 0.91
C ARG A 51 4.86 13.22 1.99
N SER A 52 4.22 12.07 1.78
CA SER A 52 3.34 11.43 2.75
C SER A 52 3.66 9.95 2.79
N TYR A 53 4.40 9.50 3.80
CA TYR A 53 4.79 8.10 3.92
C TYR A 53 3.57 7.17 3.99
N GLY A 54 2.49 7.62 4.63
CA GLY A 54 1.25 6.85 4.78
C GLY A 54 0.51 6.67 3.46
N ASP A 55 0.37 7.76 2.70
CA ASP A 55 -0.28 7.73 1.38
C ASP A 55 0.58 6.93 0.38
N GLU A 56 1.92 7.07 0.43
CA GLU A 56 2.83 6.25 -0.38
C GLU A 56 2.69 4.76 -0.05
N ALA A 57 2.69 4.39 1.23
CA ALA A 57 2.56 3.01 1.66
C ALA A 57 1.20 2.40 1.26
N LEU A 58 0.11 3.18 1.32
CA LEU A 58 -1.20 2.73 0.86
C LEU A 58 -1.25 2.61 -0.66
N ALA A 59 -0.66 3.54 -1.42
CA ALA A 59 -0.54 3.40 -2.87
C ALA A 59 0.24 2.14 -3.26
N ARG A 60 1.27 1.76 -2.51
CA ARG A 60 1.99 0.48 -2.71
C ARG A 60 1.12 -0.75 -2.46
N VAL A 61 0.24 -0.70 -1.46
CA VAL A 61 -0.75 -1.75 -1.22
C VAL A 61 -1.74 -1.86 -2.39
N ASP A 62 -2.15 -0.72 -2.96
CA ASP A 62 -3.05 -0.70 -4.13
C ASP A 62 -2.36 -1.29 -5.37
N VAL A 63 -1.09 -0.94 -5.64
CA VAL A 63 -0.28 -1.59 -6.70
C VAL A 63 -0.14 -3.08 -6.46
N THR A 64 0.15 -3.49 -5.22
CA THR A 64 0.24 -4.91 -4.84
C THR A 64 -1.06 -5.64 -5.18
N THR A 65 -2.19 -5.06 -4.79
CA THR A 65 -3.52 -5.63 -5.04
C THR A 65 -3.79 -5.74 -6.53
N ALA A 66 -3.48 -4.70 -7.31
CA ALA A 66 -3.66 -4.71 -8.75
C ALA A 66 -2.81 -5.79 -9.45
N ARG A 67 -1.54 -5.92 -9.06
CA ARG A 67 -0.64 -6.97 -9.56
C ARG A 67 -1.14 -8.39 -9.21
N LEU A 68 -1.69 -8.57 -8.00
CA LEU A 68 -2.35 -9.83 -7.62
C LEU A 68 -3.63 -10.14 -8.40
N VAL A 69 -4.36 -9.13 -8.89
CA VAL A 69 -5.53 -9.38 -9.75
C VAL A 69 -5.12 -10.01 -11.07
N VAL A 70 -4.04 -9.52 -11.67
CA VAL A 70 -3.54 -9.96 -12.99
C VAL A 70 -2.58 -11.16 -12.94
N GLY A 71 -2.24 -11.68 -11.75
CA GLY A 71 -1.38 -12.87 -11.61
C GLY A 71 0.10 -12.58 -11.41
N ASP A 72 0.50 -11.32 -11.29
CA ASP A 72 1.89 -10.91 -11.14
C ASP A 72 2.33 -10.98 -9.66
N LEU A 73 2.74 -12.18 -9.23
CA LEU A 73 3.19 -12.42 -7.86
C LEU A 73 4.55 -11.76 -7.54
N ASP A 74 5.48 -11.75 -8.50
CA ASP A 74 6.80 -11.16 -8.32
C ASP A 74 6.68 -9.64 -8.16
N GLY A 75 5.95 -8.99 -9.06
CA GLY A 75 5.69 -7.57 -8.95
C GLY A 75 4.84 -7.25 -7.71
N ALA A 76 3.87 -8.07 -7.34
CA ALA A 76 3.11 -7.85 -6.10
C ALA A 76 4.06 -7.83 -4.88
N ARG A 77 4.99 -8.79 -4.79
CA ARG A 77 5.96 -8.84 -3.69
C ARG A 77 6.93 -7.67 -3.70
N GLU A 78 7.40 -7.25 -4.87
CA GLU A 78 8.27 -6.08 -5.04
C GLU A 78 7.57 -4.81 -4.54
N ALA A 79 6.34 -4.57 -4.97
CA ALA A 79 5.57 -3.40 -4.56
C ALA A 79 5.27 -3.39 -3.06
N LEU A 80 5.07 -4.57 -2.47
CA LEU A 80 4.73 -4.74 -1.06
C LEU A 80 5.94 -4.58 -0.13
N ARG A 81 7.16 -4.87 -0.60
CA ARG A 81 8.37 -4.90 0.24
C ARG A 81 8.57 -3.62 1.07
N PRO A 82 8.51 -2.40 0.50
CA PRO A 82 8.73 -1.18 1.29
C PRO A 82 7.68 -0.98 2.40
N VAL A 83 6.47 -1.54 2.23
CA VAL A 83 5.42 -1.49 3.25
C VAL A 83 5.76 -2.43 4.42
N LEU A 84 6.23 -3.64 4.12
CA LEU A 84 6.59 -4.63 5.13
C LEU A 84 7.82 -4.20 5.95
N ASP A 85 8.71 -3.40 5.33
CA ASP A 85 9.91 -2.86 5.96
C ASP A 85 9.62 -1.63 6.85
N LEU A 86 8.39 -1.12 6.89
CA LEU A 86 8.04 0.01 7.76
C LEU A 86 8.24 -0.34 9.24
N PRO A 87 8.84 0.56 10.04
CA PRO A 87 8.95 0.36 11.48
C PRO A 87 7.56 0.40 12.12
N PRO A 88 7.32 -0.33 13.23
CA PRO A 88 5.99 -0.44 13.85
C PRO A 88 5.27 0.90 14.11
N GLY A 89 5.99 1.94 14.52
CA GLY A 89 5.42 3.27 14.76
C GLY A 89 4.90 4.00 13.51
N HIS A 90 5.21 3.52 12.30
CA HIS A 90 4.71 4.06 11.02
C HIS A 90 3.60 3.16 10.42
N ARG A 91 3.19 2.09 11.11
CA ARG A 91 2.18 1.15 10.61
C ARG A 91 0.78 1.60 11.03
N ILE A 92 0.26 2.61 10.33
CA ILE A 92 -1.08 3.19 10.57
C ILE A 92 -2.19 2.13 10.39
N GLU A 93 -3.35 2.36 11.01
CA GLU A 93 -4.49 1.42 11.00
C GLU A 93 -4.96 1.07 9.57
N GLN A 94 -4.96 2.04 8.67
CA GLN A 94 -5.32 1.85 7.26
C GLN A 94 -4.41 0.82 6.56
N LEU A 95 -3.13 0.73 6.95
CA LEU A 95 -2.23 -0.30 6.43
C LEU A 95 -2.61 -1.69 6.94
N ALA A 96 -3.08 -1.82 8.18
CA ALA A 96 -3.56 -3.12 8.68
C ALA A 96 -4.75 -3.64 7.85
N VAL A 97 -5.67 -2.74 7.49
CA VAL A 97 -6.81 -3.04 6.60
C VAL A 97 -6.32 -3.43 5.21
N GLY A 98 -5.41 -2.63 4.62
CA GLY A 98 -4.84 -2.89 3.30
C GLY A 98 -4.08 -4.21 3.20
N ILE A 99 -3.22 -4.49 4.17
CA ILE A 99 -2.47 -5.76 4.28
C ILE A 99 -3.41 -6.96 4.46
N GLY A 100 -4.50 -6.80 5.23
CA GLY A 100 -5.55 -7.81 5.32
C GLY A 100 -6.18 -8.15 3.96
N ARG A 101 -6.41 -7.13 3.11
CA ARG A 101 -6.92 -7.34 1.73
C ARG A 101 -5.93 -8.09 0.87
N VAL A 102 -4.64 -7.74 0.93
CA VAL A 102 -3.55 -8.45 0.22
C VAL A 102 -3.51 -9.91 0.64
N ARG A 103 -3.60 -10.19 1.94
CA ARG A 103 -3.67 -11.56 2.45
C ARG A 103 -4.86 -12.31 1.83
N CYS A 104 -6.05 -11.74 1.90
CA CYS A 104 -7.26 -12.35 1.32
C CYS A 104 -7.10 -12.63 -0.19
N ALA A 105 -6.50 -11.69 -0.93
CA ALA A 105 -6.23 -11.85 -2.36
C ALA A 105 -5.24 -12.98 -2.67
N LEU A 106 -4.30 -13.29 -1.76
CA LEU A 106 -3.37 -14.42 -1.87
C LEU A 106 -4.00 -15.78 -1.49
N ALA A 107 -5.08 -15.78 -0.72
CA ALA A 107 -5.74 -17.00 -0.23
C ALA A 107 -6.68 -17.67 -1.26
N VAL A 108 -6.88 -17.06 -2.43
CA VAL A 108 -7.78 -17.60 -3.47
C VAL A 108 -7.22 -18.87 -4.12
N PRO A 109 -8.07 -19.76 -4.67
CA PRO A 109 -7.64 -21.06 -5.19
C PRO A 109 -6.53 -21.03 -6.24
N ARG A 110 -6.48 -19.99 -7.10
CA ARG A 110 -5.43 -19.84 -8.12
C ARG A 110 -4.01 -19.79 -7.54
N TYR A 111 -3.84 -19.35 -6.30
CA TYR A 111 -2.54 -19.23 -5.65
C TYR A 111 -2.22 -20.37 -4.68
N ALA A 112 -3.14 -21.32 -4.47
CA ALA A 112 -2.99 -22.38 -3.47
C ALA A 112 -1.69 -23.20 -3.61
N ARG A 113 -1.21 -23.40 -4.84
CA ARG A 113 0.02 -24.16 -5.12
C ARG A 113 1.25 -23.28 -5.36
N ALA A 114 1.10 -21.97 -5.50
CA ALA A 114 2.21 -21.07 -5.76
C ALA A 114 3.11 -20.91 -4.53
N GLN A 115 4.39 -21.31 -4.65
CA GLN A 115 5.34 -21.18 -3.55
C GLN A 115 5.55 -19.71 -3.16
N LEU A 116 5.64 -18.82 -4.15
CA LEU A 116 5.82 -17.38 -3.90
C LEU A 116 4.63 -16.79 -3.13
N ALA A 117 3.39 -17.20 -3.45
CA ALA A 117 2.22 -16.75 -2.70
C ALA A 117 2.28 -17.16 -1.22
N ARG A 118 2.73 -18.38 -0.91
CA ARG A 118 2.95 -18.83 0.48
C ARG A 118 3.98 -17.98 1.21
N VAL A 119 5.08 -17.61 0.53
CA VAL A 119 6.10 -16.73 1.10
C VAL A 119 5.50 -15.36 1.41
N ILE A 120 4.77 -14.75 0.48
CA ILE A 120 4.16 -13.43 0.72
C ILE A 120 3.15 -13.50 1.88
N ILE A 121 2.36 -14.56 1.98
CA ILE A 121 1.43 -14.76 3.11
C ILE A 121 2.19 -14.80 4.45
N GLN A 122 3.32 -15.51 4.52
CA GLN A 122 4.14 -15.56 5.75
C GLN A 122 4.70 -14.18 6.12
N GLU A 123 5.18 -13.42 5.14
CA GLU A 123 5.69 -12.07 5.35
C GLU A 123 4.59 -11.12 5.85
N VAL A 124 3.38 -11.23 5.29
CA VAL A 124 2.19 -10.47 5.71
C VAL A 124 1.74 -10.85 7.12
N ASP A 125 1.63 -12.15 7.42
CA ASP A 125 1.21 -12.65 8.74
C ASP A 125 2.20 -12.20 9.83
N HIS A 126 3.51 -12.22 9.54
CA HIS A 126 4.54 -11.72 10.44
C HIS A 126 4.40 -10.21 10.69
N TYR A 127 4.25 -9.40 9.64
CA TYR A 127 4.02 -7.96 9.75
C TYR A 127 2.80 -7.63 10.62
N GLN A 128 1.70 -8.37 10.45
CA GLN A 128 0.48 -8.17 11.24
C GLN A 128 0.69 -8.55 12.72
N ALA A 129 1.38 -9.65 13.01
CA ALA A 129 1.69 -10.08 14.36
C ALA A 129 2.57 -9.07 15.11
N GLU A 130 3.62 -8.55 14.46
CA GLU A 130 4.48 -7.51 15.03
C GLU A 130 3.71 -6.22 15.30
N SER A 131 2.84 -5.81 14.37
CA SER A 131 2.03 -4.60 14.51
C SER A 131 1.07 -4.71 15.69
N ALA A 132 0.42 -5.86 15.87
CA ALA A 132 -0.45 -6.12 17.01
C ALA A 132 0.31 -6.09 18.35
N ALA A 133 1.51 -6.67 18.39
CA ALA A 133 2.36 -6.63 19.58
C ALA A 133 2.78 -5.19 19.96
N HIS A 134 3.11 -4.36 18.96
CA HIS A 134 3.44 -2.94 19.19
C HIS A 134 2.25 -2.14 19.74
N SER A 135 1.06 -2.31 19.18
CA SER A 135 -0.15 -1.63 19.67
C SER A 135 -0.50 -1.97 21.13
N LEU A 136 -0.26 -3.23 21.54
CA LEU A 136 -0.44 -3.68 22.93
C LEU A 136 0.56 -3.06 23.91
N LEU A 137 1.76 -2.70 23.44
CA LEU A 137 2.77 -2.02 24.28
C LEU A 137 2.40 -0.55 24.52
N LEU A 138 1.77 0.11 23.55
CA LEU A 138 1.36 1.52 23.66
C LEU A 138 0.09 1.74 24.50
N THR A 139 -0.68 0.67 24.76
CA THR A 139 -1.90 0.71 25.57
C THR A 139 -1.69 0.38 27.05
N ARG A 140 -0.44 0.16 27.47
CA ARG A 140 -0.03 -0.08 28.87
C ARG A 140 0.61 1.17 29.47
#